data_AF-B1NAN9-F1
#
_entry.id   AF-B1NAN9-F1
#
_cell.length_a   1.000
_cell.length_b   1.000
_cell.length_c   1.000
_cell.angle_alpha   90.00
_cell.angle_beta   90.00
_cell.angle_gamma   90.00
#
_symmetry.space_group_name_H-M   'P 1'
#
loop_
_entity.id
_entity.type
_entity.pdbx_description
1 polymer ?
#
loop_
_entity_poly.entity_id
_entity_poly.type
_entity_poly.pdbx_seq_one_letter_code
_entity_poly.pdbx_strand_id
1 'polypeptide(L)' 'WQIRNLHANGASMFFICLYIHIGRGFYYGSYVYKKTWTIGVLLLFLVMATAFVGYVLPWGQMSF' A
#
# COMPACT_ATOMS: atom_id res chain seq x y z
N TRP A 1 13.08 -1.52 -19.29
CA TRP A 1 13.35 -2.53 -18.24
C TRP A 1 13.46 -1.89 -16.86
N GLN A 2 14.28 -0.83 -16.69
CA GLN A 2 14.45 -0.12 -15.40
C GLN A 2 13.12 0.36 -14.82
N ILE A 3 12.28 1.03 -15.62
CA ILE A 3 10.98 1.57 -15.18
C ILE A 3 10.04 0.45 -14.72
N ARG A 4 10.00 -0.69 -15.43
CA ARG A 4 9.15 -1.84 -15.04
C ARG A 4 9.59 -2.43 -13.70
N ASN A 5 10.90 -2.62 -13.52
CA ASN A 5 11.44 -3.16 -12.28
C ASN A 5 11.26 -2.17 -11.11
N LEU A 6 11.46 -0.87 -11.36
CA LEU A 6 11.22 0.18 -10.38
C LEU A 6 9.74 0.20 -9.96
N HIS A 7 8.81 0.10 -10.92
CA HIS A 7 7.38 0.09 -10.62
C HIS A 7 6.97 -1.13 -9.79
N ALA A 8 7.41 -2.33 -10.18
CA ALA A 8 7.11 -3.56 -9.46
C ALA A 8 7.70 -3.59 -8.04
N ASN A 9 8.98 -3.24 -7.89
CA ASN A 9 9.63 -3.16 -6.57
C ASN A 9 9.12 -1.98 -5.74
N GLY A 10 8.74 -0.89 -6.40
CA GLY A 10 8.15 0.30 -5.79
C GLY A 10 6.83 0.00 -5.09
N ALA A 11 5.98 -0.87 -5.68
CA ALA A 11 4.77 -1.34 -5.02
C ALA A 11 5.07 -2.04 -3.69
N SER A 12 6.08 -2.92 -3.64
CA SER A 12 6.50 -3.58 -2.39
C SER A 12 7.06 -2.59 -1.36
N MET A 13 7.91 -1.64 -1.77
CA MET A 13 8.39 -0.57 -0.88
C MET A 13 7.23 0.26 -0.32
N PHE A 14 6.21 0.55 -1.13
CA PHE A 14 5.06 1.33 -0.70
C PHE A 14 4.30 0.64 0.45
N PHE A 15 4.10 -0.67 0.39
CA PHE A 15 3.52 -1.44 1.50
C PHE A 15 4.40 -1.46 2.75
N ILE A 16 5.72 -1.57 2.60
CA ILE A 16 6.65 -1.46 3.74
C ILE A 16 6.47 -0.09 4.44
N CYS A 17 6.41 1.00 3.68
CA CYS A 17 6.16 2.33 4.20
C CYS A 17 4.79 2.43 4.90
N LEU A 18 3.74 1.85 4.32
CA LEU A 18 2.40 1.85 4.93
C LEU A 18 2.37 1.10 6.26
N TYR A 19 2.97 -0.08 6.35
CA TYR A 19 2.99 -0.86 7.58
C TYR A 19 3.78 -0.16 8.70
N ILE A 20 4.93 0.43 8.37
CA ILE A 20 5.71 1.24 9.32
C ILE A 20 4.90 2.47 9.75
N HIS A 21 4.21 3.15 8.83
CA HIS A 21 3.37 4.32 9.13
C HIS A 21 2.22 3.98 10.09
N ILE A 22 1.55 2.84 9.87
CA ILE A 22 0.48 2.33 10.74
C ILE A 22 1.06 1.97 12.11
N GLY A 23 2.20 1.25 12.15
CA GLY A 23 2.90 0.89 13.38
C GLY A 23 3.29 2.11 14.22
N ARG A 24 3.85 3.16 13.58
CA ARG A 24 4.11 4.46 14.20
C ARG A 24 2.83 5.08 14.75
N GLY A 25 1.73 4.97 14.01
CA GLY A 25 0.42 5.44 14.42
C GLY A 25 -0.08 4.79 15.72
N PHE A 26 0.14 3.49 15.88
CA PHE A 26 -0.16 2.77 17.11
C PHE A 26 0.80 3.15 18.25
N TYR A 27 2.11 3.17 17.99
CA TYR A 27 3.13 3.44 19.01
C TYR A 27 2.95 4.82 19.69
N TYR A 28 2.59 5.85 18.92
CA TYR A 28 2.34 7.20 19.45
C TYR A 28 0.87 7.53 19.70
N GLY A 29 -0.05 6.56 19.66
CA GLY A 29 -1.47 6.80 19.90
C GLY A 29 -2.14 7.76 18.90
N SER A 30 -1.60 7.91 17.69
CA SER A 30 -2.07 8.90 16.70
C SER A 30 -3.45 8.58 16.12
N TYR A 31 -3.97 7.38 16.37
CA TYR A 31 -5.35 6.99 16.07
C TYR A 31 -6.41 7.78 16.87
N VAL A 32 -6.00 8.58 17.86
CA VAL A 32 -6.88 9.55 18.55
C VAL A 32 -7.36 10.64 17.59
N TYR A 33 -6.57 11.00 16.57
CA TYR A 33 -7.01 11.91 15.50
C TYR A 33 -7.95 11.21 14.54
N LYS A 34 -9.21 11.01 14.96
CA LYS A 34 -10.19 10.13 14.30
C LYS A 34 -10.43 10.42 12.82
N LYS A 35 -10.53 11.70 12.42
CA LYS A 35 -10.72 12.06 11.01
C LYS A 35 -9.53 11.61 10.15
N THR A 36 -8.31 11.95 10.57
CA THR A 36 -7.07 11.57 9.89
C THR A 36 -6.88 10.05 9.87
N TRP A 37 -7.14 9.37 10.99
CA TRP A 37 -7.02 7.92 11.09
C TRP A 37 -8.00 7.19 10.15
N THR A 38 -9.26 7.64 10.10
CA THR A 38 -10.28 7.06 9.22
C THR A 38 -9.91 7.24 7.75
N ILE A 39 -9.42 8.42 7.35
CA ILE A 39 -8.90 8.65 5.99
C ILE A 39 -7.68 7.75 5.72
N GLY A 40 -6.78 7.59 6.69
CA GLY A 40 -5.63 6.69 6.56
C GLY A 40 -6.04 5.23 6.34
N VAL A 41 -7.06 4.74 7.03
CA VAL A 41 -7.63 3.40 6.82
C VAL A 41 -8.26 3.27 5.43
N LEU A 42 -9.00 4.28 4.97
CA LEU A 42 -9.52 4.29 3.60
C LEU A 42 -8.41 4.27 2.54
N LEU A 43 -7.34 5.04 2.75
CA LEU A 43 -6.16 5.03 1.87
C LEU A 43 -5.49 3.65 1.82
N LEU A 44 -5.39 2.95 2.96
CA LEU A 44 -4.87 1.58 2.99
C LEU A 44 -5.68 0.66 2.07
N PHE A 45 -7.01 0.66 2.20
CA PHE A 45 -7.88 -0.17 1.35
C PHE A 45 -7.79 0.21 -0.13
N LEU A 46 -7.73 1.51 -0.45
CA LEU A 46 -7.60 1.98 -1.83
C LEU A 46 -6.28 1.53 -2.47
N VAL A 47 -5.18 1.57 -1.72
CA VAL A 47 -3.86 1.12 -2.19
C VAL A 47 -3.85 -0.40 -2.37
N MET A 48 -4.46 -1.16 -1.46
CA MET A 48 -4.62 -2.62 -1.61
C MET A 48 -5.36 -2.97 -2.90
N ALA A 49 -6.48 -2.30 -3.18
CA ALA A 49 -7.22 -2.48 -4.42
C ALA A 49 -6.39 -2.10 -5.66
N THR A 50 -5.69 -0.96 -5.61
CA THR A 50 -4.82 -0.50 -6.71
C THR A 50 -3.71 -1.51 -7.01
N ALA A 51 -3.02 -1.99 -5.98
CA ALA A 51 -1.94 -2.96 -6.13
C ALA A 51 -2.44 -4.32 -6.65
N PHE A 52 -3.60 -4.77 -6.15
CA PHE A 52 -4.23 -6.01 -6.59
C PHE A 52 -4.57 -5.97 -8.08
N VAL A 53 -5.31 -4.95 -8.54
CA VAL A 53 -5.66 -4.80 -9.96
C VAL A 53 -4.38 -4.62 -10.80
N GLY A 54 -3.41 -3.85 -10.31
CA GLY A 54 -2.10 -3.67 -10.92
C GLY A 54 -1.36 -4.98 -11.20
N TYR A 55 -1.47 -5.97 -10.30
CA TYR A 55 -0.83 -7.27 -10.42
C TYR A 55 -1.44 -8.17 -11.51
N VAL A 56 -2.69 -7.92 -11.91
CA VAL A 56 -3.39 -8.67 -12.96
C VAL A 56 -2.92 -8.25 -14.37
N LEU A 57 -2.53 -6.99 -14.56
CA LEU A 57 -2.17 -6.43 -15.88
C LEU A 57 -1.10 -7.20 -16.67
N PRO A 58 -0.02 -7.75 -16.07
CA PRO A 58 1.00 -8.49 -16.80
C PRO A 58 0.53 -9.85 -17.36
N TRP A 59 -0.65 -10.34 -16.94
CA TRP A 59 -1.28 -11.57 -17.42
C TRP A 59 -0.37 -12.81 -17.43
N GLY A 60 0.44 -12.97 -16.36
CA GLY A 60 1.24 -14.17 -16.13
C GLY A 60 0.46 -15.30 -15.45
N GLN A 61 1.08 -16.48 -15.31
CA GLN A 61 0.45 -17.66 -14.67
C GLN A 61 -0.02 -17.41 -13.23
N MET A 62 0.68 -16.55 -12.49
CA MET A 62 0.28 -16.17 -11.13
C MET A 62 -0.70 -14.99 -11.10
N SER A 63 -0.80 -14.25 -12.21
CA SER A 63 -1.67 -13.07 -12.34
C SER A 63 -3.08 -13.41 -12.85
N PHE A 64 -3.26 -14.58 -13.49
CA PHE A 64 -4.52 -15.04 -14.09
C PHE A 64 -5.29 -15.95 -13.13
#